data_AF-A0A4R5U4C6-F1
#
_entry.id   AF-A0A4R5U4C6-F1
#
_cell.length_a   1.000
_cell.length_b   1.000
_cell.length_c   1.000
_cell.angle_alpha   90.00
_cell.angle_beta   90.00
_cell.angle_gamma   90.00
#
_symmetry.space_group_name_H-M   'P 1'
#
loop_
_entity.id
_entity.type
_entity.pdbx_description
1 polymer ?
#
loop_
_entity_poly.entity_id
_entity_poly.type
_entity_poly.pdbx_seq_one_letter_code
_entity_poly.pdbx_strand_id
1 'polypeptide(L)'
;MSLSAYRVAMNDMRALRRQALAKVFRPGMTAIEASHALAMELGYSFTDTTIHSDLKALGLTPVSGTERVRAMTKARRMEVKKGVLAGESVQSLAERLRVPVHTIKADCHVLVEAGNLPADMLARGRVQRRLATMASDMARLGPDARAAYEALQTMVGAGAIL
;
A
#
# COMPACT_ATOMS: atom_id res chain seq x y z
N MET A 1 0.60 53.55 5.16
CA MET A 1 1.32 52.90 4.05
C MET A 1 0.65 53.25 2.73
N SER A 2 1.41 53.58 1.68
CA SER A 2 0.88 53.81 0.32
C SER A 2 0.37 52.49 -0.28
N LEU A 3 -0.76 52.52 -1.00
CA LEU A 3 -1.30 51.38 -1.76
C LEU A 3 -0.26 50.75 -2.72
N SER A 4 0.70 51.56 -3.19
CA SER A 4 1.80 51.10 -4.04
C SER A 4 2.76 50.18 -3.27
N ALA A 5 3.21 50.60 -2.08
CA ALA A 5 4.15 49.81 -1.26
C ALA A 5 3.54 48.48 -0.79
N TYR A 6 2.24 48.47 -0.48
CA TYR A 6 1.52 47.25 -0.11
C TYR A 6 1.47 46.23 -1.27
N ARG A 7 1.21 46.70 -2.51
CA ARG A 7 1.19 45.83 -3.69
C ARG A 7 2.57 45.22 -3.99
N VAL A 8 3.64 45.99 -3.85
CA VAL A 8 5.02 45.51 -4.05
C VAL A 8 5.36 44.42 -3.03
N ALA A 9 5.15 44.69 -1.73
CA ALA A 9 5.42 43.71 -0.68
C ALA A 9 4.63 42.40 -0.86
N MET A 10 3.37 42.48 -1.29
CA MET A 10 2.55 41.30 -1.57
C MET A 10 3.03 40.49 -2.78
N ASN A 11 3.55 41.17 -3.82
CA ASN A 11 4.13 40.51 -5.00
C ASN A 11 5.46 39.83 -4.66
N ASP A 12 6.31 40.47 -3.86
CA ASP A 12 7.59 39.91 -3.43
C ASP A 12 7.37 38.65 -2.57
N MET A 13 6.41 38.69 -1.64
CA MET A 13 6.04 37.52 -0.84
C MET A 13 5.45 36.39 -1.69
N ARG A 14 4.68 36.71 -2.74
CA ARG A 14 4.18 35.69 -3.69
C ARG A 14 5.33 35.06 -4.49
N ALA A 15 6.27 35.87 -4.96
CA ALA A 15 7.43 35.40 -5.73
C ALA A 15 8.33 34.50 -4.88
N LEU A 16 8.69 34.95 -3.67
CA LEU A 16 9.46 34.18 -2.69
C LEU A 16 8.78 32.84 -2.39
N ARG A 17 7.47 32.87 -2.11
CA ARG A 17 6.70 31.66 -1.81
C ARG A 17 6.71 30.66 -2.96
N ARG A 18 6.52 31.12 -4.19
CA ARG A 18 6.55 30.26 -5.39
C ARG A 18 7.93 29.67 -5.64
N GLN A 19 8.98 30.46 -5.46
CA GLN A 19 10.35 30.00 -5.61
C GLN A 19 10.69 28.91 -4.58
N ALA A 20 10.34 29.14 -3.32
CA ALA A 20 10.51 28.14 -2.26
C ALA A 20 9.65 26.89 -2.52
N LEU A 21 8.39 27.06 -2.93
CA LEU A 21 7.50 25.95 -3.25
C LEU A 21 8.04 25.08 -4.38
N ALA A 22 8.57 25.68 -5.44
CA ALA A 22 9.19 24.95 -6.56
C ALA A 22 10.45 24.16 -6.13
N LYS A 23 11.18 24.64 -5.13
CA LYS A 23 12.36 23.96 -4.58
C LYS A 23 12.00 22.77 -3.70
N VAL A 24 10.98 22.91 -2.86
CA VAL A 24 10.59 21.87 -1.88
C VAL A 24 9.62 20.84 -2.45
N PHE A 25 8.83 21.19 -3.46
CA PHE A 25 7.86 20.27 -4.05
C PHE A 25 8.54 19.12 -4.78
N ARG A 26 8.07 17.90 -4.51
CA ARG A 26 8.54 16.66 -5.15
C ARG A 26 7.37 15.96 -5.84
N PRO A 27 7.61 15.32 -7.00
CA PRO A 27 6.60 14.48 -7.64
C PRO A 27 6.04 13.46 -6.64
N GLY A 28 4.70 13.34 -6.64
CA GLY A 28 4.01 12.44 -5.74
C GLY A 28 3.53 13.08 -4.44
N MET A 29 3.96 14.29 -4.08
CA MET A 29 3.49 15.01 -2.87
C MET A 29 2.01 15.40 -2.96
N THR A 30 1.33 15.42 -1.81
CA THR A 30 0.01 16.03 -1.64
C THR A 30 0.14 17.53 -1.41
N ALA A 31 -0.94 18.28 -1.61
CA ALA A 31 -0.94 19.72 -1.32
C ALA A 31 -0.63 20.02 0.15
N ILE A 32 -1.05 19.15 1.07
CA ILE A 32 -0.79 19.29 2.52
C ILE A 32 0.71 19.13 2.82
N GLU A 33 1.36 18.13 2.25
CA GLU A 33 2.81 17.95 2.44
C GLU A 33 3.60 19.07 1.78
N ALA A 34 3.16 19.55 0.63
CA ALA A 34 3.79 20.70 -0.03
C ALA A 34 3.67 21.96 0.84
N SER A 35 2.50 22.17 1.44
CA SER A 35 2.25 23.24 2.40
C SER A 35 3.16 23.12 3.63
N HIS A 36 3.27 21.92 4.20
CA HIS A 36 4.13 21.67 5.36
C HIS A 36 5.62 21.87 5.04
N ALA A 37 6.11 21.33 3.92
CA ALA A 37 7.50 21.51 3.49
C ALA A 37 7.84 22.98 3.23
N LEU A 38 6.91 23.72 2.63
CA LEU A 38 7.06 25.16 2.42
C LEU A 38 7.07 25.94 3.75
N ALA A 39 6.23 25.54 4.71
CA ALA A 39 6.22 26.15 6.04
C ALA A 39 7.53 25.91 6.80
N MET A 40 8.14 24.73 6.63
CA MET A 40 9.47 24.43 7.18
C MET A 40 10.58 25.26 6.51
N GLU A 41 10.50 25.49 5.20
CA GLU A 41 11.50 26.30 4.45
C GLU A 41 11.41 27.80 4.78
N LEU A 42 10.20 28.33 4.95
CA LEU A 42 9.97 29.77 5.12
C LEU A 42 9.71 30.21 6.57
N GLY A 43 9.42 29.27 7.48
CA GLY A 43 9.10 29.57 8.88
C GLY A 43 7.69 30.10 9.12
N TYR A 44 6.80 30.07 8.11
CA TYR A 44 5.41 30.54 8.21
C TYR A 44 4.44 29.62 7.46
N SER A 45 3.25 29.41 8.02
CA SER A 45 2.19 28.62 7.39
C SER A 45 1.35 29.43 6.42
N PHE A 46 0.85 28.79 5.37
CA PHE A 46 -0.07 29.38 4.40
C PHE A 46 -1.36 28.58 4.31
N THR A 47 -2.44 29.22 3.84
CA THR A 47 -3.73 28.54 3.64
C THR A 47 -3.68 27.58 2.45
N ASP A 48 -4.44 26.49 2.53
CA ASP A 48 -4.52 25.48 1.45
C ASP A 48 -4.90 26.06 0.09
N THR A 49 -5.77 27.08 0.08
CA THR A 49 -6.18 27.81 -1.13
C THR A 49 -5.01 28.55 -1.77
N THR A 50 -4.15 29.16 -0.95
CA THR A 50 -2.95 29.87 -1.42
C THR A 50 -1.97 28.89 -2.06
N ILE A 51 -1.74 27.76 -1.38
CA ILE A 51 -0.84 26.70 -1.87
C ILE A 51 -1.35 26.10 -3.17
N HIS A 52 -2.65 25.77 -3.26
CA HIS A 52 -3.24 25.28 -4.51
C HIS A 52 -3.09 26.27 -5.66
N SER A 53 -3.32 27.56 -5.41
CA SER A 53 -3.15 28.60 -6.43
C SER A 53 -1.71 28.68 -6.93
N ASP A 54 -0.72 28.52 -6.06
CA ASP A 54 0.68 28.62 -6.44
C ASP A 54 1.19 27.33 -7.10
N LEU A 55 0.77 26.16 -6.63
CA LEU A 55 1.02 24.89 -7.33
C LEU A 55 0.50 24.96 -8.77
N LYS A 56 -0.75 25.44 -8.96
CA LYS A 56 -1.33 25.63 -10.29
C LYS A 56 -0.53 26.62 -11.14
N ALA A 57 -0.10 27.74 -10.56
CA ALA A 57 0.68 28.75 -11.27
C ALA A 57 2.08 28.24 -11.68
N LEU A 58 2.64 27.29 -10.95
CA LEU A 58 3.91 26.63 -11.24
C LEU A 58 3.76 25.39 -12.14
N GLY A 59 2.54 25.01 -12.53
CA GLY A 59 2.28 23.78 -13.28
C GLY A 59 2.54 22.50 -12.47
N LEU A 60 2.60 22.61 -11.14
CA LEU A 60 2.84 21.49 -10.23
C LEU A 60 1.50 20.82 -9.87
N THR A 61 1.41 19.51 -10.10
CA THR A 61 0.18 18.75 -9.85
C THR A 61 0.34 17.91 -8.59
N PRO A 62 -0.24 18.31 -7.44
CA PRO A 62 -0.22 17.50 -6.23
C PRO A 62 -1.11 16.26 -6.42
N VAL A 63 -0.71 15.15 -5.81
CA VAL A 63 -1.54 13.95 -5.77
C VAL A 63 -2.68 14.17 -4.78
N SER A 64 -3.89 13.77 -5.15
CA SER A 64 -5.00 13.79 -4.19
C SER A 64 -4.75 12.76 -3.08
N GLY A 65 -5.03 13.13 -1.82
CA GLY A 65 -4.91 12.21 -0.69
C GLY A 65 -5.68 10.89 -0.92
N THR A 66 -6.85 10.97 -1.55
CA THR A 66 -7.65 9.80 -1.92
C THR A 66 -7.00 8.95 -3.01
N GLU A 67 -6.34 9.57 -3.99
CA GLU A 67 -5.63 8.87 -5.06
C GLU A 67 -4.40 8.14 -4.54
N ARG A 68 -3.65 8.77 -3.63
CA ARG A 68 -2.51 8.11 -2.99
C ARG A 68 -2.95 6.90 -2.19
N VAL A 69 -4.00 7.04 -1.36
CA VAL A 69 -4.55 5.90 -0.59
C VAL A 69 -5.01 4.78 -1.52
N ARG A 70 -5.66 5.12 -2.65
CA ARG A 70 -6.04 4.13 -3.68
C ARG A 70 -4.83 3.44 -4.29
N ALA A 71 -3.78 4.19 -4.65
CA ALA A 71 -2.55 3.66 -5.21
C ALA A 71 -1.84 2.71 -4.23
N MET A 72 -1.70 3.12 -2.95
CA MET A 72 -1.13 2.29 -1.89
C MET A 72 -1.95 1.01 -1.66
N THR A 73 -3.28 1.13 -1.63
CA THR A 73 -4.18 -0.02 -1.48
C THR A 73 -4.05 -0.98 -2.67
N LYS A 74 -3.98 -0.45 -3.89
CA LYS A 74 -3.78 -1.26 -5.10
C LYS A 74 -2.43 -1.98 -5.06
N ALA A 75 -1.35 -1.28 -4.71
CA ALA A 75 -0.02 -1.87 -4.58
C ALA A 75 0.00 -2.99 -3.52
N ARG A 76 -0.60 -2.73 -2.35
CA ARG A 76 -0.73 -3.74 -1.29
C ARG A 76 -1.51 -4.96 -1.76
N ARG A 77 -2.63 -4.79 -2.46
CA ARG A 77 -3.40 -5.90 -3.02
C ARG A 77 -2.61 -6.71 -4.05
N MET A 78 -1.75 -6.08 -4.84
CA MET A 78 -0.86 -6.81 -5.74
C MET A 78 0.17 -7.66 -4.99
N GLU A 79 0.75 -7.13 -3.91
CA GLU A 79 1.64 -7.90 -3.03
C GLU A 79 0.92 -9.06 -2.33
N VAL A 80 -0.31 -8.83 -1.85
CA VAL A 80 -1.17 -9.88 -1.27
C VAL A 80 -1.47 -10.95 -2.31
N LYS A 81 -1.88 -10.57 -3.52
CA LYS A 81 -2.12 -11.52 -4.63
C LYS A 81 -0.89 -12.37 -4.88
N LYS A 82 0.27 -11.76 -5.07
CA LYS A 82 1.53 -12.47 -5.33
C LYS A 82 1.87 -13.45 -4.21
N GLY A 83 1.77 -13.03 -2.96
CA GLY A 83 2.09 -13.86 -1.81
C GLY A 83 1.12 -15.02 -1.62
N VAL A 84 -0.18 -14.78 -1.78
CA VAL A 84 -1.21 -15.84 -1.71
C VAL A 84 -0.99 -16.87 -2.83
N LEU A 85 -0.70 -16.43 -4.06
CA LEU A 85 -0.36 -17.32 -5.17
C LEU A 85 0.91 -18.13 -4.91
N ALA A 86 1.85 -17.57 -4.16
CA ALA A 86 3.07 -18.25 -3.71
C ALA A 86 2.85 -19.17 -2.48
N GLY A 87 1.63 -19.28 -1.96
CA GLY A 87 1.32 -20.10 -0.79
C GLY A 87 1.63 -19.46 0.57
N GLU A 88 1.97 -18.16 0.60
CA GLU A 88 2.17 -17.44 1.87
C GLU A 88 0.86 -17.41 2.68
N SER A 89 1.00 -17.47 4.00
CA SER A 89 -0.16 -17.32 4.89
C SER A 89 -0.56 -15.86 5.07
N VAL A 90 -1.85 -15.64 5.35
CA VAL A 90 -2.37 -14.32 5.74
C VAL A 90 -1.58 -13.70 6.90
N GLN A 91 -1.13 -14.51 7.86
CA GLN A 91 -0.33 -14.06 9.01
C GLN A 91 1.06 -13.58 8.56
N SER A 92 1.77 -14.37 7.76
CA SER A 92 3.08 -14.01 7.18
C SER A 92 3.00 -12.74 6.34
N LEU A 93 1.93 -12.60 5.54
CA LEU A 93 1.69 -11.41 4.74
C LEU A 93 1.43 -10.17 5.58
N ALA A 94 0.66 -10.31 6.66
CA ALA A 94 0.39 -9.23 7.60
C ALA A 94 1.68 -8.73 8.27
N GLU A 95 2.53 -9.65 8.71
CA GLU A 95 3.84 -9.34 9.32
C GLU A 95 4.79 -8.68 8.31
N ARG A 96 4.94 -9.27 7.12
CA ARG A 96 5.82 -8.76 6.05
C ARG A 96 5.40 -7.37 5.56
N LEU A 97 4.11 -7.16 5.36
CA LEU A 97 3.55 -5.90 4.88
C LEU A 97 3.28 -4.89 6.00
N ARG A 98 3.52 -5.28 7.27
CA ARG A 98 3.28 -4.47 8.47
C ARG A 98 1.85 -3.90 8.52
N VAL A 99 0.87 -4.73 8.18
CA VAL A 99 -0.55 -4.36 8.23
C VAL A 99 -1.33 -5.37 9.08
N PRO A 100 -2.47 -4.98 9.67
CA PRO A 100 -3.28 -5.91 10.43
C PRO A 100 -3.76 -7.11 9.61
N VAL A 101 -3.87 -8.27 10.27
CA VAL A 101 -4.37 -9.52 9.67
C VAL A 101 -5.75 -9.34 9.03
N HIS A 102 -6.64 -8.57 9.66
CA HIS A 102 -7.98 -8.31 9.13
C HIS A 102 -7.94 -7.54 7.80
N THR A 103 -6.97 -6.66 7.61
CA THR A 103 -6.76 -5.91 6.37
C THR A 103 -6.35 -6.84 5.23
N ILE A 104 -5.43 -7.78 5.49
CA ILE A 104 -5.05 -8.79 4.50
C ILE A 104 -6.25 -9.67 4.14
N LYS A 105 -7.07 -10.09 5.13
CA LYS A 105 -8.30 -10.86 4.86
C LYS A 105 -9.28 -10.10 3.96
N ALA A 106 -9.50 -8.82 4.24
CA ALA A 106 -10.36 -7.97 3.42
C ALA A 106 -9.81 -7.82 1.99
N ASP A 107 -8.50 -7.63 1.84
CA ASP A 107 -7.87 -7.56 0.50
C ASP A 107 -7.99 -8.89 -0.26
N CYS A 108 -7.82 -10.03 0.41
CA CYS A 108 -8.07 -11.33 -0.20
C CYS A 108 -9.53 -11.48 -0.66
N HIS A 109 -10.50 -11.07 0.16
CA HIS A 109 -11.92 -11.12 -0.21
C HIS A 109 -12.20 -10.30 -1.46
N VAL A 110 -11.73 -9.06 -1.50
CA VAL A 110 -11.90 -8.18 -2.67
C VAL A 110 -11.22 -8.75 -3.91
N LEU A 111 -10.05 -9.37 -3.77
CA LEU A 111 -9.36 -10.03 -4.88
C LEU A 111 -10.12 -11.25 -5.39
N VAL A 112 -10.77 -12.01 -4.52
CA VAL A 112 -11.63 -13.15 -4.90
C VAL A 112 -12.89 -12.65 -5.62
N GLU A 113 -13.59 -11.66 -5.06
CA GLU A 113 -14.78 -11.05 -5.69
C GLU A 113 -14.46 -10.47 -7.07
N ALA A 114 -13.27 -9.90 -7.23
CA ALA A 114 -12.80 -9.36 -8.50
C ALA A 114 -12.27 -10.43 -9.46
N GLY A 115 -12.34 -11.72 -9.13
CA GLY A 115 -11.81 -12.83 -9.94
C GLY A 115 -10.28 -12.84 -10.08
N ASN A 116 -9.57 -12.08 -9.25
CA ASN A 116 -8.11 -11.95 -9.26
C ASN A 116 -7.38 -12.99 -8.41
N LEU A 117 -8.11 -13.67 -7.53
CA LEU A 117 -7.65 -14.81 -6.75
C LEU A 117 -8.73 -15.91 -6.79
N PRO A 118 -8.36 -17.19 -6.98
CA PRO A 118 -9.30 -18.29 -6.83
C PRO A 118 -9.76 -18.42 -5.35
N ALA A 119 -11.06 -18.63 -5.13
CA ALA A 119 -11.65 -18.72 -3.78
C ALA A 119 -11.07 -19.89 -2.95
N ASP A 120 -10.71 -20.98 -3.63
CA ASP A 120 -10.10 -22.19 -3.09
C ASP A 120 -8.64 -22.00 -2.64
N MET A 121 -7.93 -20.98 -3.13
CA MET A 121 -6.52 -20.78 -2.75
C MET A 121 -6.32 -20.40 -1.28
N LEU A 122 -7.30 -19.75 -0.65
CA LEU A 122 -7.26 -19.50 0.79
C LEU A 122 -7.37 -20.81 1.61
N ALA A 123 -8.05 -21.83 1.06
CA ALA A 123 -8.08 -23.17 1.64
C ALA A 123 -6.77 -23.92 1.36
N ARG A 124 -6.24 -23.87 0.12
CA ARG A 124 -4.94 -24.50 -0.24
C ARG A 124 -3.79 -24.04 0.65
N GLY A 125 -3.69 -22.74 0.96
CA GLY A 125 -2.63 -22.24 1.84
C GLY A 125 -2.70 -22.79 3.28
N ARG A 126 -3.86 -23.27 3.74
CA ARG A 126 -3.98 -24.01 5.02
C ARG A 126 -3.47 -25.44 4.88
N VAL A 127 -3.88 -26.11 3.79
CA VAL A 127 -3.49 -27.49 3.50
C VAL A 127 -1.98 -27.61 3.26
N GLN A 128 -1.39 -26.72 2.47
CA GLN A 128 0.06 -26.68 2.20
C GLN A 128 0.89 -26.47 3.47
N ARG A 129 0.43 -25.64 4.41
CA ARG A 129 1.11 -25.48 5.70
C ARG A 129 1.00 -26.71 6.58
N ARG A 130 -0.17 -27.34 6.62
CA ARG A 130 -0.35 -28.61 7.33
C ARG A 130 0.59 -29.68 6.78
N LEU A 131 0.72 -29.77 5.46
CA LEU A 131 1.69 -30.62 4.79
C LEU A 131 3.13 -30.25 5.17
N ALA A 132 3.50 -28.97 5.15
CA ALA A 132 4.85 -28.54 5.54
C ALA A 132 5.19 -28.90 7.00
N THR A 133 4.24 -28.73 7.94
CA THR A 133 4.42 -29.15 9.34
C THR A 133 4.54 -30.67 9.48
N MET A 134 3.70 -31.43 8.78
CA MET A 134 3.80 -32.89 8.77
C MET A 134 5.14 -33.36 8.15
N ALA A 135 5.64 -32.65 7.14
CA ALA A 135 6.93 -32.91 6.53
C ALA A 135 8.11 -32.65 7.49
N SER A 136 8.05 -31.60 8.31
CA SER A 136 9.08 -31.37 9.34
C SER A 136 9.08 -32.44 10.45
N ASP A 137 7.92 -33.05 10.72
CA ASP A 137 7.77 -34.09 11.75
C ASP A 137 7.84 -35.52 11.18
N MET A 138 8.16 -35.70 9.89
CA MET A 138 8.03 -36.96 9.16
C MET A 138 8.74 -38.15 9.83
N ALA A 139 9.89 -37.91 10.45
CA ALA A 139 10.67 -38.92 11.17
C ALA A 139 9.95 -39.47 12.41
N ARG A 140 9.00 -38.71 12.98
CA ARG A 140 8.23 -39.05 14.19
C ARG A 140 6.80 -39.50 13.88
N LEU A 141 6.36 -39.41 12.63
CA LEU A 141 5.05 -39.88 12.20
C LEU A 141 5.01 -41.41 12.12
N GLY A 142 3.95 -42.00 12.67
CA GLY A 142 3.62 -43.42 12.47
C GLY A 142 3.17 -43.71 11.03
N PRO A 143 3.09 -45.00 10.64
CA PRO A 143 2.80 -45.42 9.27
C PRO A 143 1.49 -44.85 8.71
N ASP A 144 0.41 -44.83 9.50
CA ASP A 144 -0.88 -44.29 9.07
C ASP A 144 -0.84 -42.79 8.80
N ALA A 145 -0.09 -42.04 9.62
CA ALA A 145 0.09 -40.60 9.45
C ALA A 145 0.95 -40.25 8.23
N ARG A 146 1.91 -41.11 7.87
CA ARG A 146 2.69 -40.99 6.63
C ARG A 146 1.84 -41.27 5.39
N ALA A 147 1.02 -42.32 5.41
CA ALA A 147 0.09 -42.62 4.32
C ALA A 147 -0.92 -41.47 4.12
N ALA A 148 -1.44 -40.90 5.21
CA ALA A 148 -2.32 -39.74 5.15
C ALA A 148 -1.60 -38.50 4.58
N TYR A 149 -0.33 -38.26 4.93
CA TYR A 149 0.47 -37.19 4.35
C TYR A 149 0.66 -37.37 2.83
N GLU A 150 1.07 -38.55 2.37
CA GLU A 150 1.32 -38.83 0.96
C GLU A 150 0.04 -38.72 0.11
N ALA A 151 -1.09 -39.22 0.62
CA ALA A 151 -2.39 -39.08 -0.03
C ALA A 151 -2.80 -37.60 -0.15
N LEU A 152 -2.65 -36.84 0.93
CA LEU A 152 -3.01 -35.42 0.97
C LEU A 152 -2.07 -34.59 0.07
N GLN A 153 -0.77 -34.93 0.01
CA GLN A 153 0.21 -34.31 -0.88
C GLN A 153 -0.13 -34.58 -2.36
N THR A 154 -0.52 -35.81 -2.69
CA THR A 154 -0.93 -36.21 -4.04
C THR A 154 -2.19 -35.48 -4.47
N MET A 155 -3.20 -35.42 -3.60
CA MET A 155 -4.46 -34.71 -3.89
C MET A 155 -4.26 -33.20 -4.07
N VAL A 156 -3.33 -32.58 -3.32
CA VAL A 156 -2.95 -31.16 -3.50
C VAL A 156 -2.17 -30.95 -4.80
N GLY A 157 -1.22 -31.83 -5.13
CA GLY A 157 -0.42 -31.74 -6.36
C GLY A 157 -1.23 -31.95 -7.64
N ALA A 158 -2.25 -32.81 -7.58
CA ALA A 158 -3.17 -33.06 -8.69
C ALA A 158 -4.32 -32.02 -8.79
N GLY A 159 -4.43 -31.09 -7.84
CA GLY A 159 -5.54 -30.14 -7.78
C GLY A 159 -6.90 -30.77 -7.48
N ALA A 160 -6.93 -31.96 -6.88
CA ALA A 160 -8.15 -32.72 -6.56
C ALA A 160 -8.85 -32.27 -5.26
N ILE A 161 -8.16 -31.49 -4.41
CA ILE A 161 -8.79 -30.74 -3.32
C ILE A 161 -9.14 -29.35 -3.88
N LEU A 162 -10.36 -29.24 -4.40
CA LEU A 162 -11.03 -28.03 -4.84
C LEU A 162 -12.38 -27.92 -4.13
#